data_AF-A0A9W4ML96-F1
#
_entry.id   AF-A0A9W4ML96-F1
#
_cell.length_a   1.000
_cell.length_b   1.000
_cell.length_c   1.000
_cell.angle_alpha   90.00
_cell.angle_beta   90.00
_cell.angle_gamma   90.00
#
_symmetry.space_group_name_H-M   'P 1'
#
loop_
_entity.id
_entity.type
_entity.pdbx_description
1 polymer ?
#
loop_
_entity_poly.entity_id
_entity_poly.type
_entity_poly.pdbx_seq_one_letter_code
_entity_poly.pdbx_strand_id
1 'polypeptide(L)'
;MKAIVDVCIFLESRECNILRGVDGKNALEPLLIKRGAIEDYSPSNLQQACESIGMDCSNLVFYHADLGPGNIMVDEETPKTGSIGIIDWELAGYFPRGWIRTKFRLSRGMNLEDSATDNPTEWRAGVQELLGDHGFEHYASEWVSWRD
;
A
#
# COMPACT_ATOMS: atom_id res chain seq x y z
N MET A 1 -2.89 -4.38 -14.60
CA MET A 1 -3.22 -4.60 -13.18
C MET A 1 -2.72 -5.93 -12.64
N LYS A 2 -2.89 -7.07 -13.33
CA LYS A 2 -2.41 -8.38 -12.86
C LYS A 2 -0.93 -8.39 -12.42
N ALA A 3 -0.03 -7.81 -13.23
CA ALA A 3 1.39 -7.71 -12.88
C ALA A 3 1.65 -7.00 -11.54
N ILE A 4 0.80 -6.03 -11.16
CA ILE A 4 0.90 -5.32 -9.87
C ILE A 4 0.49 -6.22 -8.71
N VAL A 5 -0.55 -7.02 -8.92
CA VAL A 5 -0.98 -8.02 -7.93
C VAL A 5 0.11 -9.08 -7.77
N ASP A 6 0.71 -9.55 -8.87
CA ASP A 6 1.82 -10.49 -8.85
C ASP A 6 3.04 -9.91 -8.10
N VAL A 7 3.31 -8.61 -8.24
CA VAL A 7 4.31 -7.89 -7.44
C VAL A 7 3.95 -7.89 -5.95
N CYS A 8 2.71 -7.56 -5.58
CA CYS A 8 2.28 -7.59 -4.17
C CYS A 8 2.42 -8.99 -3.56
N ILE A 9 2.01 -10.04 -4.29
CA ILE A 9 2.14 -11.44 -3.87
C ILE A 9 3.61 -11.82 -3.71
N PHE A 10 4.46 -11.38 -4.63
CA PHE A 10 5.90 -11.62 -4.49
C PHE A 10 6.45 -10.91 -3.26
N LEU A 11 6.19 -9.61 -3.08
CA LEU A 11 6.75 -8.84 -1.97
C LEU A 11 6.28 -9.37 -0.61
N GLU A 12 5.01 -9.77 -0.48
CA GLU A 12 4.48 -10.23 0.81
C GLU A 12 5.16 -11.50 1.34
N SER A 13 5.86 -12.26 0.49
CA SER A 13 6.62 -13.44 0.89
C SER A 13 7.84 -13.14 1.79
N ARG A 14 8.11 -11.87 2.09
CA ARG A 14 9.19 -11.42 2.97
C ARG A 14 8.58 -10.84 4.23
N GLU A 15 8.98 -11.37 5.37
CA GLU A 15 8.37 -11.08 6.65
C GLU A 15 9.31 -10.33 7.60
N CYS A 16 8.73 -9.56 8.52
CA CYS A 16 9.42 -8.95 9.64
C CYS A 16 8.46 -8.85 10.84
N ASN A 17 9.02 -8.73 12.04
CA ASN A 17 8.22 -8.62 13.27
C ASN A 17 8.12 -7.16 13.77
N ILE A 18 8.61 -6.19 12.99
CA ILE A 18 8.63 -4.77 13.37
C ILE A 18 8.09 -3.93 12.22
N LEU A 19 7.12 -3.05 12.51
CA LEU A 19 6.57 -2.12 11.54
C LEU A 19 7.57 -0.98 11.33
N ARG A 20 8.26 -1.00 10.19
CA ARG A 20 9.36 -0.07 9.91
C ARG A 20 9.65 0.02 8.41
N GLY A 21 10.36 1.06 8.02
CA GLY A 21 10.91 1.22 6.67
C GLY A 21 11.93 0.13 6.34
N VAL A 22 12.11 -0.13 5.05
CA VAL A 22 13.06 -1.13 4.54
C VAL A 22 14.51 -0.81 4.90
N ASP A 23 14.81 0.48 5.08
CA ASP A 23 16.13 0.97 5.52
C ASP A 23 16.40 0.76 7.03
N GLY A 24 15.44 0.16 7.75
CA GLY A 24 15.52 -0.09 9.17
C GLY A 24 15.09 1.08 10.06
N LYS A 25 14.70 2.22 9.49
CA LYS A 25 14.16 3.38 10.22
C LYS A 25 12.63 3.34 10.27
N ASN A 26 12.02 4.39 10.82
CA ASN A 26 10.57 4.54 10.90
C ASN A 26 9.93 4.56 9.50
N ALA A 27 8.80 3.88 9.35
CA ALA A 27 8.03 3.91 8.10
C ALA A 27 7.25 5.23 8.00
N LEU A 28 7.37 5.93 6.88
CA LEU A 28 6.59 7.15 6.63
C LEU A 28 5.21 6.79 6.06
N GLU A 29 4.20 6.69 6.93
CA GLU A 29 2.83 6.40 6.54
C GLU A 29 1.84 7.39 7.19
N PRO A 30 1.59 8.55 6.56
CA PRO A 30 0.70 9.58 7.10
C PRO A 30 -0.75 9.13 7.26
N LEU A 31 -1.20 8.12 6.51
CA LEU A 31 -2.56 7.59 6.67
C LEU A 31 -2.73 6.77 7.96
N LEU A 32 -1.64 6.37 8.62
CA LEU A 32 -1.66 5.73 9.94
C LEU A 32 -1.44 6.73 11.09
N ILE A 33 -1.47 8.03 10.82
CA ILE A 33 -1.49 9.07 11.84
C ILE A 33 -2.92 9.53 12.08
N LYS A 34 -3.38 9.45 13.33
CA LYS A 34 -4.74 9.86 13.71
C LYS A 34 -4.96 11.35 13.44
N ARG A 35 -6.15 11.72 12.98
CA ARG A 35 -6.48 13.11 12.66
C ARG A 35 -6.26 14.02 13.89
N GLY A 36 -5.47 15.07 13.71
CA GLY A 36 -5.16 16.05 14.77
C GLY A 36 -4.10 15.60 15.79
N ALA A 37 -3.55 14.39 15.65
CA ALA A 37 -2.41 13.95 16.45
C ALA A 37 -1.10 14.60 15.98
N ILE A 38 -0.08 14.56 16.84
CA ILE A 38 1.29 14.88 16.46
C ILE A 38 1.80 13.80 15.51
N GLU A 39 2.58 14.19 14.52
CA GLU A 39 3.24 13.24 13.61
C GLU A 39 4.28 12.40 14.36
N ASP A 40 3.91 11.16 14.67
CA ASP A 40 4.80 10.16 15.26
C ASP A 40 4.79 8.89 14.40
N TYR A 41 5.89 8.66 13.69
CA TYR A 41 6.09 7.49 12.84
C TYR A 41 6.82 6.35 13.56
N SER A 42 6.90 6.38 14.90
CA SER A 42 7.49 5.29 15.67
C SER A 42 6.78 3.96 15.38
N PRO A 43 7.52 2.82 15.34
CA PRO A 43 6.93 1.51 15.11
C PRO A 43 5.74 1.20 16.04
N SER A 44 5.85 1.61 17.31
CA SER A 44 4.79 1.44 18.31
C SER A 44 3.52 2.23 17.98
N ASN A 45 3.64 3.48 17.53
CA ASN A 45 2.47 4.30 17.22
C ASN A 45 1.76 3.78 15.96
N LEU A 46 2.52 3.45 14.91
CA LEU A 46 1.96 2.90 13.68
C LEU A 46 1.32 1.52 13.90
N GLN A 47 1.94 0.66 14.71
CA GLN A 47 1.37 -0.63 15.07
C GLN A 47 0.07 -0.46 15.85
N GLN A 48 0.04 0.43 16.84
CA GLN A 48 -1.18 0.71 17.62
C GLN A 48 -2.31 1.25 16.72
N ALA A 49 -2.00 2.09 15.73
CA ALA A 49 -2.98 2.55 14.76
C ALA A 49 -3.57 1.38 13.96
N CYS A 50 -2.72 0.52 13.38
CA CYS A 50 -3.15 -0.68 12.66
C CYS A 50 -4.02 -1.62 13.51
N GLU A 51 -3.61 -1.90 14.76
CA GLU A 51 -4.37 -2.73 15.70
C GLU A 51 -5.71 -2.07 16.05
N SER A 52 -5.76 -0.75 16.21
CA SER A 52 -7.00 -0.01 16.48
C SER A 52 -7.98 -0.02 15.30
N ILE A 53 -7.47 -0.11 14.07
CA ILE A 53 -8.25 -0.31 12.85
C ILE A 53 -8.74 -1.77 12.73
N GLY A 54 -8.19 -2.68 13.53
CA GLY A 54 -8.54 -4.11 13.55
C GLY A 54 -7.65 -4.98 12.67
N MET A 55 -6.50 -4.48 12.22
CA MET A 55 -5.54 -5.28 11.44
C MET A 55 -4.78 -6.26 12.31
N ASP A 56 -4.48 -7.43 11.75
CA ASP A 56 -3.54 -8.38 12.35
C ASP A 56 -2.09 -7.89 12.16
N CYS A 57 -1.44 -7.50 13.26
CA CYS A 57 -0.05 -7.07 13.31
C CYS A 57 0.91 -8.17 13.80
N SER A 58 0.45 -9.41 13.98
CA SER A 58 1.29 -10.51 14.46
C SER A 58 2.36 -10.94 13.46
N ASN A 59 2.11 -10.69 12.17
CA ASN A 59 3.06 -10.87 11.08
C ASN A 59 3.02 -9.64 10.17
N LEU A 60 4.19 -9.11 9.79
CA LEU A 60 4.29 -7.95 8.91
C LEU A 60 5.03 -8.34 7.64
N VAL A 61 4.50 -7.90 6.51
CA VAL A 61 4.96 -8.31 5.19
C VAL A 61 5.60 -7.13 4.48
N PHE A 62 6.57 -7.42 3.62
CA PHE A 62 7.24 -6.40 2.84
C PHE A 62 6.29 -5.84 1.77
N TYR A 63 6.20 -4.52 1.71
CA TYR A 63 5.31 -3.79 0.81
C TYR A 63 5.99 -2.51 0.33
N HIS A 64 5.78 -2.16 -0.95
CA HIS A 64 6.28 -0.93 -1.57
C HIS A 64 5.73 0.34 -0.91
N ALA A 65 4.51 0.28 -0.37
CA ALA A 65 3.75 1.40 0.19
C ALA A 65 3.45 2.56 -0.76
N ASP A 66 4.13 2.76 -1.88
CA ASP A 66 3.78 3.80 -2.85
C ASP A 66 3.56 3.26 -4.27
N LEU A 67 2.82 2.16 -4.41
CA LEU A 67 2.66 1.45 -5.68
C LEU A 67 1.59 2.10 -6.60
N GLY A 68 1.63 3.42 -6.70
CA GLY A 68 0.81 4.22 -7.62
C GLY A 68 1.27 4.09 -9.08
N PRO A 69 0.46 4.54 -10.05
CA PRO A 69 0.75 4.38 -11.46
C PRO A 69 2.05 5.06 -11.90
N GLY A 70 2.44 6.17 -11.27
CA GLY A 70 3.69 6.89 -11.57
C GLY A 70 4.97 6.12 -11.22
N ASN A 71 4.88 5.13 -10.33
CA ASN A 71 6.03 4.34 -9.87
C ASN A 71 6.19 3.01 -10.61
N ILE A 72 5.50 2.88 -11.75
CA ILE A 72 5.52 1.69 -12.61
C ILE A 72 6.01 2.10 -13.99
N MET A 73 7.19 1.60 -14.36
CA MET A 73 7.70 1.71 -15.72
C MET A 73 7.20 0.52 -16.55
N VAL A 74 6.69 0.80 -17.74
CA VAL A 74 6.29 -0.23 -18.70
C VAL A 74 7.34 -0.25 -19.82
N ASP A 75 7.80 -1.43 -20.20
CA ASP A 75 8.71 -1.58 -21.35
C ASP A 75 8.03 -1.08 -22.64
N GLU A 76 8.59 -0.05 -23.25
CA GLU A 76 8.07 0.57 -24.48
C GLU A 76 8.14 -0.35 -25.70
N GLU A 77 9.14 -1.25 -25.76
CA GLU A 77 9.29 -2.16 -26.90
C GLU A 77 8.34 -3.35 -26.79
N THR A 78 8.01 -3.76 -25.55
CA THR A 78 7.07 -4.85 -25.32
C THR A 78 5.96 -4.54 -24.30
N PRO A 79 5.12 -3.51 -24.49
CA PRO A 79 4.06 -3.15 -23.53
C PRO A 79 3.05 -4.29 -23.32
N LYS A 80 2.97 -5.20 -24.30
CA LYS A 80 2.05 -6.34 -24.33
C LYS A 80 2.58 -7.58 -23.61
N THR A 81 3.89 -7.69 -23.36
CA THR A 81 4.46 -8.85 -22.64
C THR A 81 4.28 -8.73 -21.14
N GLY A 82 3.99 -7.51 -20.64
CA GLY A 82 3.67 -7.25 -19.24
C GLY A 82 4.89 -7.11 -18.33
N SER A 83 6.10 -6.99 -18.90
CA SER A 83 7.30 -6.64 -18.14
C SER A 83 7.17 -5.22 -17.60
N ILE A 84 7.30 -5.09 -16.28
CA ILE A 84 7.24 -3.80 -15.58
C ILE A 84 8.47 -3.63 -14.68
N GLY A 85 8.92 -2.39 -14.56
CA GLY A 85 9.87 -1.96 -13.53
C GLY A 85 9.13 -1.24 -12.42
N ILE A 86 9.50 -1.50 -11.17
CA ILE A 86 8.99 -0.78 -10.00
C ILE A 86 10.10 0.12 -9.46
N ILE A 87 9.80 1.40 -9.30
CA ILE A 87 10.75 2.44 -8.83
C ILE A 87 10.21 3.14 -7.59
N ASP A 88 11.04 4.00 -7.01
CA ASP A 88 10.68 4.88 -5.90
C ASP A 88 10.30 4.15 -4.60
N TRP A 89 11.28 3.40 -4.08
CA TRP A 89 11.13 2.53 -2.91
C TRP A 89 11.23 3.26 -1.56
N GLU A 90 11.17 4.59 -1.53
CA GLU A 90 11.45 5.38 -0.33
C GLU A 90 10.43 5.18 0.80
N LEU A 91 9.20 4.79 0.47
CA LEU A 91 8.16 4.44 1.44
C LEU A 91 8.09 2.94 1.74
N ALA A 92 8.90 2.11 1.06
CA ALA A 92 8.85 0.68 1.22
C ALA A 92 9.20 0.25 2.64
N GLY A 93 8.53 -0.78 3.14
CA GLY A 93 8.69 -1.22 4.51
C GLY A 93 7.88 -2.47 4.83
N TYR A 94 7.79 -2.78 6.12
CA TYR A 94 7.06 -3.92 6.63
C TYR A 94 5.77 -3.43 7.29
N PHE A 95 4.64 -3.89 6.80
CA PHE A 95 3.30 -3.48 7.22
C PHE A 95 2.41 -4.70 7.44
N PRO A 96 1.30 -4.58 8.20
CA PRO A 96 0.28 -5.61 8.21
C PRO A 96 -0.19 -5.90 6.80
N ARG A 97 -0.42 -7.18 6.47
CA ARG A 97 -0.89 -7.59 5.14
C ARG A 97 -2.16 -6.85 4.71
N GLY A 98 -3.08 -6.64 5.66
CA GLY A 98 -4.29 -5.85 5.47
C GLY A 98 -4.06 -4.41 5.02
N TRP A 99 -2.88 -3.82 5.28
CA TRP A 99 -2.55 -2.46 4.84
C TRP A 99 -2.40 -2.36 3.33
N ILE A 100 -1.92 -3.41 2.66
CA ILE A 100 -1.62 -3.42 1.21
C ILE A 100 -2.85 -3.00 0.40
N ARG A 101 -3.96 -3.75 0.52
CA ARG A 101 -5.20 -3.45 -0.22
C ARG A 101 -5.92 -2.23 0.35
N THR A 102 -5.86 -2.02 1.67
CA THR A 102 -6.45 -0.84 2.32
C THR A 102 -5.88 0.46 1.75
N LYS A 103 -4.56 0.52 1.51
CA LYS A 103 -3.92 1.72 0.95
C LYS A 103 -4.43 2.05 -0.46
N PHE A 104 -4.64 1.07 -1.33
CA PHE A 104 -5.28 1.30 -2.65
C PHE A 104 -6.70 1.87 -2.53
N ARG A 105 -7.46 1.45 -1.50
CA ARG A 105 -8.81 1.97 -1.27
C ARG A 105 -8.85 3.41 -0.74
N LEU A 106 -7.78 3.86 -0.09
CA LEU A 106 -7.75 5.15 0.63
C LEU A 106 -6.89 6.23 -0.04
N SER A 107 -5.71 5.88 -0.54
CA SER A 107 -4.69 6.84 -0.96
C SER A 107 -4.99 7.45 -2.31
N ARG A 108 -4.98 8.79 -2.39
CA ARG A 108 -5.04 9.54 -3.65
C ARG A 108 -3.77 9.39 -4.48
N GLY A 109 -2.63 9.05 -3.87
CA GLY A 109 -1.38 8.74 -4.61
C GLY A 109 -1.51 7.51 -5.52
N MET A 110 -2.58 6.74 -5.36
CA MET A 110 -2.90 5.60 -6.22
C MET A 110 -3.85 6.00 -7.37
N ASN A 111 -4.21 7.27 -7.53
CA ASN A 111 -5.00 7.70 -8.69
C ASN A 111 -4.11 7.81 -9.95
N LEU A 112 -4.73 7.63 -11.11
CA LEU A 112 -4.18 8.16 -12.36
C LEU A 112 -4.24 9.68 -12.34
N GLU A 113 -3.34 10.33 -13.09
CA GLU A 113 -3.41 11.78 -13.26
C GLU A 113 -4.68 12.18 -14.02
N ASP A 114 -5.27 13.31 -13.63
CA ASP A 114 -6.46 13.88 -14.29
C ASP A 114 -6.19 14.22 -15.77
N SER A 115 -4.92 14.41 -16.15
CA SER A 115 -4.49 14.62 -17.53
C SER A 115 -4.57 13.37 -18.40
N ALA A 116 -4.57 12.18 -17.79
CA ALA A 116 -4.47 10.88 -18.46
C ALA A 116 -5.83 10.14 -18.57
N THR A 117 -6.84 10.52 -17.77
CA THR A 117 -8.15 9.85 -17.75
C THR A 117 -9.26 10.73 -17.15
N ASP A 118 -10.51 10.52 -17.60
CA ASP A 118 -11.71 11.09 -16.98
C ASP A 118 -12.15 10.33 -15.72
N ASN A 119 -11.52 9.17 -15.42
CA ASN A 119 -11.76 8.39 -14.22
C ASN A 119 -10.45 8.13 -13.45
N PRO A 120 -9.95 9.11 -12.66
CA PRO A 120 -8.69 9.00 -11.93
C PRO A 120 -8.62 7.80 -10.97
N THR A 121 -9.77 7.27 -10.55
CA THR A 121 -9.83 6.17 -9.57
C THR A 121 -9.84 4.77 -10.21
N GLU A 122 -9.99 4.67 -11.53
CA GLU A 122 -10.11 3.39 -12.25
C GLU A 122 -8.96 2.44 -11.92
N TRP A 123 -7.72 2.96 -11.91
CA TRP A 123 -6.52 2.19 -11.61
C TRP A 123 -6.58 1.52 -10.23
N ARG A 124 -6.72 2.33 -9.17
CA ARG A 124 -6.71 1.80 -7.80
C ARG A 124 -7.94 0.94 -7.50
N ALA A 125 -9.08 1.22 -8.14
CA ALA A 125 -10.27 0.39 -8.04
C ALA A 125 -10.01 -1.01 -8.62
N GLY A 126 -9.46 -1.12 -9.82
CA GLY A 126 -9.18 -2.43 -10.42
C GLY A 126 -8.07 -3.20 -9.71
N VAL A 127 -7.00 -2.53 -9.24
CA VAL A 127 -5.94 -3.20 -8.46
C VAL A 127 -6.48 -3.73 -7.13
N GLN A 128 -7.26 -2.93 -6.38
CA GLN A 128 -7.79 -3.39 -5.09
C GLN A 128 -8.84 -4.50 -5.21
N GLU A 129 -9.61 -4.54 -6.30
CA GLU A 129 -10.53 -5.66 -6.58
C GLU A 129 -9.77 -6.95 -6.80
N LEU A 130 -8.76 -6.93 -7.69
CA LEU A 130 -7.94 -8.11 -7.97
C LEU A 130 -7.12 -8.59 -6.77
N LEU A 131 -6.63 -7.67 -5.92
CA LEU A 131 -6.04 -8.04 -4.63
C LEU A 131 -7.05 -8.79 -3.74
N GLY A 132 -8.31 -8.35 -3.74
CA GLY A 132 -9.39 -9.03 -3.05
C GLY A 132 -9.63 -10.44 -3.56
N ASP A 133 -9.60 -10.65 -4.88
CA ASP A 133 -9.72 -11.98 -5.51
C ASP A 133 -8.57 -12.92 -5.10
N HIS A 134 -7.41 -12.36 -4.73
CA HIS A 134 -6.26 -13.10 -4.20
C HIS A 134 -6.21 -13.13 -2.66
N GLY A 135 -7.34 -12.83 -2.00
CA GLY A 135 -7.50 -12.98 -0.56
C GLY A 135 -6.84 -11.91 0.29
N PHE A 136 -6.43 -10.76 -0.27
CA PHE A 136 -5.96 -9.63 0.54
C PHE A 136 -7.16 -8.97 1.25
N GLU A 137 -7.09 -8.89 2.59
CA GLU A 137 -8.10 -8.17 3.37
C GLU A 137 -7.99 -6.65 3.16
N HIS A 138 -9.06 -5.92 3.44
CA HIS A 138 -9.01 -4.47 3.58
C HIS A 138 -9.76 -4.01 4.82
N TYR A 139 -9.42 -2.82 5.30
CA TYR A 139 -9.99 -2.22 6.50
C TYR A 139 -10.35 -0.75 6.25
N ALA A 140 -10.76 -0.40 5.03
CA ALA A 140 -10.99 1.00 4.68
C ALA A 140 -12.14 1.63 5.46
N SER A 141 -13.20 0.87 5.78
CA SER A 141 -14.37 1.37 6.54
C SER A 141 -14.01 1.60 8.01
N GLU A 142 -13.27 0.66 8.58
CA GLU A 142 -12.73 0.69 9.94
C GLU A 142 -11.74 1.85 10.07
N TRP A 143 -10.90 2.06 9.06
CA TRP A 143 -9.98 3.19 9.00
C TRP A 143 -10.71 4.53 8.97
N VAL A 144 -11.79 4.66 8.18
CA VAL A 144 -12.60 5.91 8.16
C VAL A 144 -13.14 6.17 9.56
N SER A 145 -13.70 5.13 10.20
CA SER A 145 -14.26 5.23 11.55
C SER A 145 -13.21 5.55 12.62
N TRP A 146 -11.99 5.04 12.47
CA TRP A 146 -10.87 5.29 13.38
C TRP A 146 -10.26 6.68 13.21
N ARG A 147 -10.28 7.19 11.97
CA ARG A 147 -9.66 8.48 11.59
C ARG A 147 -10.52 9.68 11.96
N ASP A 148 -11.84 9.52 11.99
CA ASP A 148 -12.79 10.54 12.47
C ASP A 148 -12.62 10.85 13.97
#